data_AF-A0A7V4M5F5-F1
#
_entry.id   AF-A0A7V4M5F5-F1
#
_cell.length_a   1.000
_cell.length_b   1.000
_cell.length_c   1.000
_cell.angle_alpha   90.00
_cell.angle_beta   90.00
_cell.angle_gamma   90.00
#
_symmetry.space_group_name_H-M   'P 1'
#
loop_
_entity.id
_entity.type
_entity.pdbx_description
1 polymer ?
#
loop_
_entity_poly.entity_id
_entity_poly.type
_entity_poly.pdbx_seq_one_letter_code
_entity_poly.pdbx_strand_id
1 'polypeptide(L)' 'MRILMATSEAVPFAKTGGLADVCGALPIELARRGHETAVMLPA' A
#
# COMPACT_ATOMS: atom_id res chain seq x y z
N MET A 1 1.68 5.09 -14.65
CA MET A 1 0.54 5.80 -14.00
C MET A 1 0.96 6.24 -12.61
N ARG A 2 0.26 7.22 -12.03
CA ARG A 2 0.44 7.64 -10.63
C ARG A 2 -0.71 7.07 -9.81
N ILE A 3 -0.41 6.25 -8.80
CA ILE A 3 -1.39 5.48 -8.04
C ILE A 3 -1.19 5.77 -6.54
N LEU A 4 -2.23 6.31 -5.90
CA LEU A 4 -2.27 6.49 -4.46
C LEU A 4 -3.23 5.47 -3.84
N MET A 5 -2.76 4.64 -2.92
CA MET A 5 -3.61 3.77 -2.12
C MET A 5 -3.93 4.44 -0.78
N ALA A 6 -5.19 4.79 -0.58
CA ALA A 6 -5.71 5.21 0.71
C ALA A 6 -6.28 3.98 1.44
N THR A 7 -5.73 3.65 2.60
CA THR A 7 -6.09 2.45 3.37
C THR A 7 -6.04 2.74 4.86
N SER A 8 -6.79 1.98 5.67
CA SER A 8 -6.68 2.02 7.13
C SER A 8 -5.51 1.18 7.66
N GLU A 9 -4.95 0.29 6.85
CA GLU A 9 -3.95 -0.69 7.28
C GLU A 9 -2.87 -0.91 6.21
N ALA A 10 -1.60 -0.96 6.64
CA ALA A 10 -0.45 -1.32 5.82
C ALA A 10 0.71 -1.77 6.71
N VAL A 11 1.39 -2.86 6.32
CA VAL A 11 2.62 -3.28 7.00
C VAL A 11 3.79 -2.33 6.67
N PRO A 12 4.74 -2.09 7.60
CA PRO A 12 4.79 -2.58 8.98
C PRO A 12 4.06 -1.69 10.01
N PHE A 13 3.31 -0.67 9.58
CA PHE A 13 2.83 0.40 10.47
C PHE A 13 1.51 0.09 11.19
N ALA A 14 0.52 -0.46 10.47
CA ALA A 14 -0.82 -0.76 11.01
C ALA A 14 -1.33 -2.09 10.44
N LYS A 15 -1.53 -3.09 11.30
CA LYS A 15 -2.00 -4.42 10.91
C LYS A 15 -2.99 -4.98 11.94
N THR A 16 -4.19 -5.26 11.46
CA THR A 16 -5.20 -6.06 12.16
C THR A 16 -5.55 -7.32 11.36
N GLY A 17 -5.50 -7.23 10.02
CA GLY A 17 -5.86 -8.34 9.13
C GLY A 17 -5.06 -8.39 7.82
N GLY A 18 -5.66 -9.02 6.81
CA GLY A 18 -5.06 -9.24 5.49
C GLY A 18 -4.99 -7.98 4.61
N LEU A 19 -5.76 -6.94 4.92
CA LEU A 19 -5.69 -5.66 4.21
C LEU A 19 -4.27 -5.07 4.29
N ALA A 20 -3.65 -5.13 5.47
CA ALA A 20 -2.30 -4.64 5.68
C ALA A 20 -1.25 -5.34 4.79
N ASP A 21 -1.43 -6.64 4.55
CA ASP A 21 -0.52 -7.43 3.72
C ASP A 21 -0.65 -7.04 2.25
N VAL A 22 -1.90 -6.85 1.78
CA VAL A 22 -2.18 -6.42 0.41
C VAL A 22 -1.65 -5.00 0.18
N CYS A 23 -1.96 -4.07 1.07
CA CYS A 23 -1.50 -2.68 0.96
C CYS A 23 0.01 -2.52 1.19
N GLY A 24 0.68 -3.50 1.80
CA GLY A 24 2.14 -3.54 1.87
C GLY A 24 2.81 -4.14 0.64
N ALA A 25 2.21 -5.16 0.00
CA ALA A 25 2.83 -5.88 -1.12
C ALA A 25 2.44 -5.34 -2.51
N LEU A 26 1.17 -4.98 -2.71
CA LEU A 26 0.66 -4.60 -4.03
C LEU A 26 1.29 -3.31 -4.60
N PRO A 27 1.47 -2.21 -3.82
CA PRO A 27 2.16 -1.03 -4.33
C PRO A 27 3.58 -1.32 -4.82
N ILE A 28 4.30 -2.20 -4.13
CA ILE A 28 5.66 -2.61 -4.49
C ILE A 28 5.65 -3.32 -5.86
N GLU A 29 4.71 -4.23 -6.06
CA GLU A 29 4.59 -4.96 -7.32
C GLU A 29 4.16 -4.06 -8.48
N LEU A 30 3.25 -3.11 -8.23
CA LEU A 30 2.87 -2.09 -9.22
C LEU A 30 4.06 -1.17 -9.55
N ALA A 31 4.90 -0.84 -8.56
CA ALA A 31 6.13 -0.07 -8.78
C ALA A 31 7.12 -0.83 -9.68
N ARG A 32 7.29 -2.14 -9.47
CA ARG A 32 8.11 -2.99 -10.35
C ARG A 32 7.63 -3.02 -11.80
N ARG A 33 6.33 -2.79 -12.03
CA ARG A 33 5.73 -2.66 -13.37
C ARG A 33 5.84 -1.26 -13.96
N GLY A 34 6.59 -0.35 -13.33
CA GLY A 34 6.84 1.00 -13.83
C GLY A 34 5.77 2.02 -13.45
N HIS A 35 5.00 1.78 -12.39
CA HIS A 35 4.05 2.76 -11.86
C HIS A 35 4.65 3.55 -10.70
N GLU A 36 4.30 4.82 -10.59
CA GLU A 36 4.63 5.63 -9.42
C GLU A 36 3.55 5.39 -8.37
N THR A 37 3.92 4.86 -7.20
CA THR A 37 2.97 4.42 -6.18
C THR A 37 3.26 5.05 -4.82
N ALA A 38 2.21 5.27 -4.04
CA ALA A 38 2.29 5.70 -2.66
C ALA A 38 1.14 5.09 -1.84
N VAL A 39 1.35 4.97 -0.53
CA VAL A 39 0.35 4.52 0.45
C VAL A 39 0.12 5.64 1.46
N MET A 40 -1.15 5.94 1.74
CA MET A 40 -1.56 6.90 2.75
C MET A 40 -2.34 6.18 3.85
N LEU A 41 -1.93 6.40 5.09
CA LEU A 41 -2.59 5.93 6.31
C LEU A 41 -3.22 7.12 7.05
N PRO A 42 -4.26 6.89 7.87
CA PRO A 42 -4.76 7.87 8.84
C PRO A 42 -3.67 8.30 9.84
N ALA A 43 -3.86 9.48 10.44
CA ALA A 43 -3.05 9.98 11.56
C ALA A 43 -3.36 9.24 12.87
#